data_AF-A0A7W9AEJ7-F1
#
_entry.id   AF-A0A7W9AEJ7-F1
#
_cell.length_a   1.000
_cell.length_b   1.000
_cell.length_c   1.000
_cell.angle_alpha   90.00
_cell.angle_beta   90.00
_cell.angle_gamma   90.00
#
_symmetry.space_group_name_H-M   'P 1'
#
loop_
_entity.id
_entity.type
_entity.pdbx_description
1 polymer ?
#
loop_
_entity_poly.entity_id
_entity_poly.type
_entity_poly.pdbx_seq_one_letter_code
_entity_poly.pdbx_strand_id
1 'polypeptide(L)'
;MFLKLLFALNWIAAAVLLYFFGEGQIDGSISADNMALWLGMIFGVTAIIVGGHVLVAKGKRVAAGLLLSILALPVALYGLFILALIILQPNWH
;
A
#
# COMPACT_ATOMS: atom_id res chain seq x y z
N MET A 1 9.75 -14.61 8.90
CA MET A 1 8.50 -14.04 9.44
C MET A 1 8.35 -12.58 9.04
N PHE A 2 9.34 -11.71 9.34
CA PHE A 2 9.32 -10.27 9.01
C PHE A 2 8.96 -9.92 7.56
N LEU A 3 9.68 -10.45 6.55
CA LEU A 3 9.38 -10.13 5.15
C LEU A 3 7.95 -10.52 4.72
N LYS A 4 7.40 -11.61 5.28
CA LYS A 4 6.01 -12.02 4.98
C LYS A 4 5.02 -10.98 5.47
N LEU A 5 5.26 -10.39 6.64
CA LEU A 5 4.44 -9.29 7.16
C LEU A 5 4.52 -8.06 6.25
N LEU A 6 5.72 -7.68 5.81
CA LEU A 6 5.88 -6.55 4.88
C LEU A 6 5.13 -6.80 3.57
N PHE A 7 5.22 -8.00 2.99
CA PHE A 7 4.43 -8.35 1.81
C PHE A 7 2.92 -8.27 2.06
N ALA A 8 2.43 -8.79 3.19
CA ALA A 8 1.02 -8.74 3.53
C ALA A 8 0.50 -7.29 3.60
N LEU A 9 1.24 -6.39 4.23
CA LEU A 9 0.89 -4.96 4.29
C LEU A 9 0.86 -4.31 2.90
N ASN A 10 1.84 -4.61 2.05
CA ASN A 10 1.85 -4.09 0.67
C ASN A 10 0.67 -4.64 -0.16
N TRP A 11 0.30 -5.92 0.03
CA TRP A 11 -0.88 -6.51 -0.63
C TRP A 11 -2.19 -5.89 -0.15
N ILE A 12 -2.32 -5.57 1.14
CA ILE A 12 -3.46 -4.83 1.67
C ILE A 12 -3.55 -3.45 1.00
N ALA A 13 -2.43 -2.73 0.90
CA ALA A 13 -2.39 -1.43 0.24
C ALA A 13 -2.78 -1.51 -1.23
N ALA A 14 -2.30 -2.53 -1.95
CA ALA A 14 -2.68 -2.79 -3.33
C ALA A 14 -4.18 -3.06 -3.48
N ALA A 15 -4.76 -3.87 -2.58
CA ALA A 15 -6.19 -4.18 -2.61
C ALA A 15 -7.04 -2.92 -2.37
N VAL A 16 -6.67 -2.09 -1.40
CA VAL A 16 -7.35 -0.80 -1.13
C VAL A 16 -7.25 0.12 -2.34
N LEU A 17 -6.06 0.27 -2.93
CA LEU A 17 -5.84 1.11 -4.10
C LEU A 17 -6.69 0.64 -5.30
N LEU A 18 -6.72 -0.66 -5.57
CA LEU A 18 -7.50 -1.23 -6.68
C LEU A 18 -9.00 -1.11 -6.45
N TYR A 19 -9.46 -1.25 -5.20
CA TYR A 19 -10.86 -1.03 -4.84
C TYR A 19 -11.28 0.41 -5.14
N PHE A 20 -10.55 1.40 -4.63
CA PHE A 20 -10.87 2.81 -4.89
C PHE A 20 -10.66 3.21 -6.35
N PHE A 21 -9.72 2.59 -7.06
CA PHE A 21 -9.60 2.77 -8.49
C PHE A 21 -10.86 2.31 -9.23
N GLY A 22 -11.39 1.13 -8.87
CA GLY A 22 -12.63 0.60 -9.45
C GLY A 22 -13.85 1.47 -9.15
N GLU A 23 -14.08 1.78 -7.88
CA GLU A 23 -15.19 2.67 -7.45
C GLU A 23 -15.08 4.04 -8.13
N GLY A 24 -13.87 4.59 -8.21
CA GLY A 24 -13.63 5.89 -8.82
C GLY A 24 -13.92 5.95 -10.31
N GLN A 25 -13.82 4.82 -11.03
CA GLN A 25 -14.28 4.73 -12.42
C GLN A 25 -15.81 4.70 -12.52
N ILE A 26 -16.49 4.09 -11.54
CA ILE A 26 -17.95 3.95 -11.51
C ILE A 26 -18.61 5.29 -11.17
N ASP A 27 -18.08 6.01 -10.18
CA ASP A 27 -18.63 7.29 -9.73
C ASP A 27 -18.12 8.51 -10.52
N GLY A 28 -17.14 8.30 -11.40
CA GLY A 28 -16.56 9.33 -12.25
C GLY A 28 -15.54 10.24 -11.57
N SER A 29 -15.17 9.98 -10.30
CA SER A 29 -14.10 10.71 -9.60
C SER A 29 -12.72 10.44 -10.18
N ILE A 30 -12.54 9.33 -10.91
CA ILE A 30 -11.37 9.05 -11.74
C ILE A 30 -11.72 9.25 -13.20
N SER A 31 -11.14 10.29 -13.80
CA SER A 31 -11.37 10.70 -15.17
C SER A 31 -10.03 10.79 -15.92
N ALA A 32 -10.07 11.20 -17.19
CA ALA A 32 -8.86 11.44 -17.97
C ALA A 32 -7.89 12.45 -17.29
N ASP A 33 -8.43 13.39 -16.51
CA ASP A 33 -7.63 14.46 -15.87
C ASP A 33 -6.73 13.95 -14.75
N ASN A 34 -7.09 12.84 -14.09
CA ASN A 34 -6.30 12.25 -12.99
C ASN A 34 -5.89 10.79 -13.23
N MET A 35 -6.27 10.18 -14.36
CA MET A 35 -5.94 8.80 -14.71
C MET A 35 -4.44 8.50 -14.59
N ALA A 36 -3.58 9.41 -15.07
CA ALA A 36 -2.13 9.23 -15.03
C ALA A 36 -1.60 9.09 -13.58
N LEU A 37 -2.16 9.84 -12.64
CA LEU A 37 -1.80 9.74 -11.22
C LEU A 37 -2.17 8.37 -10.66
N TRP A 38 -3.40 7.92 -10.93
CA TRP A 38 -3.89 6.62 -10.45
C TRP A 38 -3.10 5.44 -11.01
N LEU A 39 -2.85 5.43 -12.32
CA LEU A 39 -2.01 4.41 -12.95
C LEU A 39 -0.58 4.46 -12.41
N GLY A 40 -0.04 5.66 -12.16
CA GLY A 40 1.26 5.84 -11.52
C GLY A 40 1.33 5.21 -10.13
N MET A 41 0.29 5.40 -9.31
CA MET A 41 0.20 4.75 -7.99
C MET A 41 0.13 3.22 -8.12
N ILE A 42 -0.71 2.69 -9.01
CA ILE A 42 -0.83 1.24 -9.24
C ILE A 42 0.52 0.66 -9.68
N PHE A 43 1.19 1.33 -10.62
CA PHE A 43 2.51 0.94 -11.08
C PHE A 43 3.53 0.96 -9.94
N GLY A 44 3.56 2.02 -9.13
CA GLY A 44 4.47 2.15 -7.99
C GLY A 44 4.31 1.03 -6.97
N VAL A 45 3.07 0.75 -6.54
CA VAL A 45 2.78 -0.36 -5.61
C VAL A 45 3.19 -1.71 -6.20
N THR A 46 2.86 -1.94 -7.48
CA THR A 46 3.23 -3.16 -8.20
C THR A 46 4.75 -3.33 -8.27
N ALA A 47 5.48 -2.26 -8.58
CA ALA A 47 6.95 -2.26 -8.66
C ALA A 47 7.59 -2.60 -7.30
N ILE A 48 7.04 -2.10 -6.19
CA ILE A 48 7.50 -2.44 -4.84
C ILE A 48 7.31 -3.93 -4.54
N ILE A 49 6.11 -4.47 -4.81
CA ILE A 49 5.79 -5.89 -4.54
C ILE A 49 6.66 -6.81 -5.41
N VAL A 50 6.66 -6.59 -6.73
CA VAL A 50 7.44 -7.40 -7.68
C VAL A 50 8.94 -7.27 -7.41
N GLY A 51 9.42 -6.04 -7.21
CA GLY A 51 10.82 -5.78 -6.87
C GLY A 51 11.24 -6.49 -5.57
N GLY A 52 10.37 -6.49 -4.56
CA GLY A 52 10.57 -7.24 -3.33
C GLY A 52 10.71 -8.75 -3.59
N HIS A 53 9.82 -9.34 -4.38
CA HIS A 53 9.88 -10.76 -4.76
C HIS A 53 11.18 -11.10 -5.50
N VAL A 54 11.57 -10.28 -6.48
CA VAL A 54 12.81 -10.46 -7.26
C VAL A 54 14.04 -10.39 -6.36
N LEU A 55 14.09 -9.43 -5.43
CA LEU A 55 15.21 -9.30 -4.49
C LEU A 55 15.31 -10.50 -3.54
N VAL A 56 14.17 -11.01 -3.05
CA VAL A 56 14.13 -12.23 -2.24
C VAL A 56 14.63 -13.44 -3.03
N ALA A 57 14.17 -13.61 -4.28
CA ALA A 57 14.61 -14.71 -5.16
C ALA A 57 16.12 -14.67 -5.44
N LYS A 58 16.73 -13.47 -5.47
CA LYS A 58 18.18 -13.27 -5.61
C LYS A 58 18.96 -13.35 -4.29
N GLY A 59 18.33 -13.77 -3.19
CA GLY A 59 18.96 -13.84 -1.87
C GLY A 59 19.23 -12.50 -1.18
N LYS A 60 18.85 -11.37 -1.80
CA LYS A 60 19.07 -9.99 -1.29
C LYS A 60 17.99 -9.58 -0.28
N ARG A 61 17.89 -10.33 0.83
CA ARG A 61 16.83 -10.16 1.84
C ARG A 61 16.79 -8.77 2.49
N VAL A 62 17.95 -8.16 2.75
CA VAL A 62 18.03 -6.82 3.35
C VAL A 62 17.48 -5.76 2.39
N ALA A 63 17.92 -5.79 1.13
CA ALA A 63 17.43 -4.87 0.10
C ALA A 63 15.91 -5.05 -0.13
N ALA A 64 15.41 -6.29 -0.12
CA ALA A 64 13.98 -6.56 -0.22
C ALA A 64 13.22 -5.95 0.98
N GLY A 65 13.74 -6.10 2.19
CA GLY A 65 13.16 -5.52 3.40
C GLY A 65 13.09 -4.00 3.32
N LEU A 66 14.17 -3.34 2.89
CA LEU A 66 14.20 -1.89 2.71
C LEU A 66 13.18 -1.42 1.67
N LEU A 67 13.15 -2.06 0.49
CA LEU A 67 12.20 -1.72 -0.57
C LEU A 67 10.74 -1.88 -0.13
N LEU A 68 10.39 -3.02 0.48
CA LEU A 68 9.03 -3.28 0.94
C LEU A 68 8.60 -2.37 2.10
N SER A 69 9.55 -1.90 2.91
CA SER A 69 9.28 -1.01 4.05
C SER A 69 8.84 0.39 3.62
N ILE A 70 9.18 0.83 2.40
CA ILE A 70 8.80 2.14 1.86
C ILE A 70 7.28 2.35 1.95
N LEU A 71 6.50 1.32 1.59
CA LEU A 71 5.04 1.37 1.63
C LEU A 71 4.46 0.63 2.83
N ALA A 72 5.07 -0.46 3.29
CA ALA A 72 4.54 -1.19 4.45
C ALA A 72 4.53 -0.36 5.74
N LEU A 73 5.53 0.50 5.97
CA LEU A 73 5.60 1.33 7.16
C LEU A 73 4.45 2.36 7.23
N PRO A 74 4.21 3.22 6.22
CA PRO A 74 3.09 4.14 6.25
C PRO A 74 1.74 3.40 6.33
N VAL A 75 1.59 2.25 5.68
CA VAL A 75 0.36 1.43 5.77
C VAL A 75 0.14 0.92 7.20
N ALA A 76 1.18 0.39 7.85
CA ALA A 76 1.08 -0.07 9.23
C ALA A 76 0.76 1.08 10.19
N LEU A 77 1.45 2.23 10.05
CA LEU A 77 1.20 3.41 10.88
C LEU A 77 -0.20 3.97 10.70
N TYR A 78 -0.70 4.03 9.46
CA TYR A 78 -2.06 4.46 9.18
C TYR A 78 -3.09 3.48 9.75
N GLY A 79 -2.88 2.17 9.58
CA GLY A 79 -3.75 1.15 10.17
C GLY A 79 -3.78 1.22 11.70
N LEU A 80 -2.64 1.44 12.33
CA LEU A 80 -2.55 1.65 13.78
C LEU A 80 -3.25 2.94 14.22
N PHE A 81 -3.12 4.02 13.44
CA PHE A 81 -3.83 5.26 13.69
C PHE A 81 -5.35 5.06 13.64
N ILE A 82 -5.87 4.42 12.61
CA ILE A 82 -7.32 4.09 12.51
C ILE A 82 -7.77 3.21 13.67
N LEU A 83 -6.98 2.18 14.02
CA LEU A 83 -7.28 1.33 15.17
C LEU A 83 -7.32 2.13 16.49
N ALA A 84 -6.39 3.07 16.66
CA ALA A 84 -6.37 3.96 17.82
C ALA A 84 -7.62 4.85 17.87
N LEU A 85 -8.07 5.40 16.74
CA LEU A 85 -9.31 6.17 16.68
C LEU A 85 -10.54 5.35 17.13
N ILE A 86 -10.61 4.09 16.72
CA ILE A 86 -11.70 3.17 17.07
C ILE A 86 -11.68 2.85 18.57
N ILE A 87 -10.50 2.57 19.13
CA ILE A 87 -10.35 2.15 20.54
C ILE A 87 -10.47 3.33 21.49
N LEU A 88 -9.76 4.43 21.21
CA LEU A 88 -9.64 5.57 22.12
C LEU A 88 -10.84 6.51 22.04
N GLN A 89 -11.59 6.47 20.94
CA GLN A 89 -12.77 7.32 20.70
C GLN A 89 -12.52 8.79 21.10
N PRO A 90 -11.46 9.44 20.59
CA PRO A 90 -11.11 10.79 21.01
C PRO A 90 -12.25 11.76 20.71
N ASN A 91 -12.55 12.66 21.66
CA ASN A 91 -13.49 13.75 21.46
C ASN A 91 -12.78 14.87 20.70
N TRP A 92 -13.31 15.23 19.52
CA TRP A 92 -12.74 16.24 18.62
C TRP A 92 -13.41 17.62 18.76
N HIS A 93 -14.34 17.76 19.70
CA HIS A 93 -14.99 19.05 20.01
C HIS A 93 -14.05 20.02 20.72
#